data_AF-A0A2L2N6G6-F1
#
_entry.id   AF-A0A2L2N6G6-F1
#
_cell.length_a   1.000
_cell.length_b   1.000
_cell.length_c   1.000
_cell.angle_alpha   90.00
_cell.angle_beta   90.00
_cell.angle_gamma   90.00
#
_symmetry.space_group_name_H-M   'P 1'
#
loop_
_entity.id
_entity.type
_entity.pdbx_description
1 polymer ?
#
loop_
_entity_poly.entity_id
_entity_poly.type
_entity_poly.pdbx_seq_one_letter_code
_entity_poly.pdbx_strand_id
1 'polypeptide(L)'
;MSAKDVFHEVVKTALQKDGWQITHDPLTMSVGGVNLSIDLAAQKLIAAEREGQKIAVEVKSFLERSSAISEFHTALGQFINYRGALRRRQPERVLYLAVPLTTYKTFFQLDFP
;
A
#
# COMPACT_ATOMS: atom_id res chain seq x y z
N MET A 1 19.75 3.98 -0.93
CA MET A 1 18.29 3.77 -1.04
C MET A 1 18.04 2.28 -1.24
N SER A 2 17.08 1.72 -0.51
CA SER A 2 16.66 0.32 -0.69
C SER A 2 15.79 0.19 -1.94
N ALA A 3 15.69 -1.01 -2.53
CA ALA A 3 14.80 -1.25 -3.66
C ALA A 3 13.33 -0.88 -3.33
N LYS A 4 12.91 -1.06 -2.07
CA LYS A 4 11.58 -0.68 -1.58
C LYS A 4 11.34 0.84 -1.69
N ASP A 5 12.34 1.65 -1.38
CA ASP A 5 12.25 3.12 -1.51
C ASP A 5 12.05 3.54 -2.97
N VAL A 6 12.64 2.81 -3.92
CA VAL A 6 12.48 3.08 -5.36
C VAL A 6 11.04 2.85 -5.81
N PHE A 7 10.42 1.72 -5.45
CA PHE A 7 9.02 1.45 -5.82
C PHE A 7 8.06 2.45 -5.18
N HIS A 8 8.34 2.88 -3.96
CA HIS A 8 7.56 3.92 -3.28
C HIS A 8 7.54 5.23 -4.07
N GLU A 9 8.72 5.72 -4.46
CA GLU A 9 8.84 6.96 -5.26
C GLU A 9 8.24 6.80 -6.67
N VAL A 10 8.33 5.61 -7.27
CA VAL A 10 7.66 5.31 -8.56
C VAL A 10 6.16 5.45 -8.44
N VAL A 11 5.53 4.85 -7.41
CA VAL A 11 4.08 4.95 -7.19
C VAL A 11 3.66 6.39 -6.91
N LYS A 12 4.41 7.10 -6.06
CA LYS A 12 4.17 8.51 -5.75
C LYS A 12 4.21 9.38 -7.00
N THR A 13 5.24 9.20 -7.84
CA THR A 13 5.38 9.91 -9.11
C THR A 13 4.23 9.58 -10.07
N ALA A 14 3.82 8.31 -10.13
CA ALA A 14 2.69 7.90 -10.99
C ALA A 14 1.38 8.55 -10.55
N LEU A 15 1.09 8.58 -9.24
CA LEU A 15 -0.06 9.28 -8.67
C LEU A 15 -0.05 10.78 -9.03
N GLN A 16 1.08 11.46 -8.82
CA GLN A 16 1.24 12.88 -9.12
C GLN A 16 1.05 13.18 -10.62
N LYS A 17 1.59 12.34 -11.51
CA LYS A 17 1.41 12.49 -12.96
C LYS A 17 -0.05 12.31 -13.39
N ASP A 18 -0.81 11.51 -12.66
CA ASP A 18 -2.24 11.33 -12.87
C ASP A 18 -3.09 12.39 -12.12
N GLY A 19 -2.46 13.45 -11.58
CA GLY A 19 -3.15 14.57 -10.95
C GLY A 19 -3.61 14.31 -9.51
N TRP A 20 -3.11 13.27 -8.85
CA TRP A 20 -3.35 13.07 -7.42
C TRP A 20 -2.42 13.94 -6.57
N GLN A 21 -3.00 14.62 -5.59
CA GLN A 21 -2.26 15.36 -4.57
C GLN A 21 -1.86 14.42 -3.43
N ILE A 22 -0.57 14.26 -3.18
CA ILE A 22 -0.07 13.53 -2.01
C ILE A 22 -0.29 14.37 -0.76
N THR A 23 -1.01 13.83 0.22
CA THR A 23 -1.35 14.52 1.47
C THR A 23 -0.49 14.05 2.65
N HIS A 24 -0.15 12.76 2.69
CA HIS A 24 0.70 12.18 3.74
C HIS A 24 1.59 11.07 3.16
N ASP A 25 2.84 11.06 3.60
CA ASP A 25 3.83 10.07 3.19
C ASP A 25 4.94 10.00 4.28
N PRO A 26 4.82 9.11 5.31
CA PRO A 26 3.77 8.10 5.47
C PRO A 26 2.45 8.64 6.03
N LEU A 27 1.35 7.99 5.64
CA LEU A 27 0.11 7.99 6.41
C LEU A 27 0.29 7.10 7.65
N THR A 28 0.28 7.71 8.83
CA THR A 28 0.36 7.01 10.12
C THR A 28 -1.03 6.89 10.75
N MET A 29 -1.27 5.75 11.40
CA MET A 29 -2.57 5.47 12.01
C MET A 29 -2.43 4.65 13.29
N SER A 30 -3.19 5.06 14.31
CA SER A 30 -3.33 4.32 15.56
C SER A 30 -4.78 3.96 15.84
N VAL A 31 -5.04 2.69 16.12
CA VAL A 31 -6.39 2.16 16.39
C VAL A 31 -6.34 1.14 17.52
N GLY A 32 -7.23 1.28 18.51
CA GLY A 32 -7.31 0.33 19.63
C GLY A 32 -6.01 0.16 20.43
N GLY A 33 -5.18 1.21 20.52
CA GLY A 33 -3.88 1.16 21.21
C GLY A 33 -2.72 0.63 20.36
N VAL A 34 -2.96 0.21 19.12
CA VAL A 34 -1.94 -0.32 18.19
C VAL A 34 -1.52 0.77 17.21
N ASN A 35 -0.21 0.98 17.03
CA ASN A 35 0.34 1.85 15.99
C ASN A 35 0.73 0.99 14.78
N LEU A 36 -0.16 0.96 13.79
CA LEU A 36 -0.09 0.00 12.69
C LEU A 36 1.18 0.12 11.84
N SER A 37 1.72 1.34 11.67
CA SER A 37 2.95 1.53 10.89
C SER A 37 4.18 0.96 11.58
N ILE A 38 4.20 0.97 12.92
CA ILE A 38 5.30 0.46 13.72
C ILE A 38 5.12 -1.05 13.94
N ASP A 39 3.94 -1.45 14.41
CA ASP A 39 3.69 -2.81 14.87
C ASP A 39 3.61 -3.84 13.72
N LEU A 40 3.19 -3.42 12.52
CA LEU A 40 3.16 -4.31 11.35
C LEU A 40 4.49 -4.40 10.61
N ALA A 41 5.52 -3.65 11.06
CA ALA A 41 6.78 -3.46 10.33
C ALA A 41 6.56 -3.20 8.82
N ALA A 42 5.43 -2.56 8.51
CA ALA A 42 4.88 -2.47 7.17
C ALA A 42 5.46 -1.27 6.45
N GLN A 43 5.46 -1.33 5.12
CA GLN A 43 5.91 -0.22 4.30
C GLN A 43 4.98 0.99 4.48
N LYS A 44 5.53 2.17 4.20
CA LYS A 44 4.86 3.46 4.35
C LYS A 44 3.63 3.53 3.42
N LEU A 45 2.44 3.71 4.00
CA LEU A 45 1.22 4.02 3.24
C LEU A 45 1.33 5.43 2.66
N ILE A 46 0.98 5.60 1.38
CA ILE A 46 0.82 6.92 0.76
C ILE A 46 -0.64 7.33 0.88
N ALA A 47 -0.93 8.53 1.39
CA ALA A 47 -2.25 9.13 1.31
C ALA A 47 -2.30 10.13 0.16
N ALA A 48 -3.29 10.01 -0.71
CA ALA A 48 -3.50 10.95 -1.81
C ALA A 48 -4.98 11.34 -1.94
N GLU A 49 -5.23 12.45 -2.63
CA GLU A 49 -6.58 12.92 -2.96
C GLU A 49 -6.67 13.57 -4.34
N ARG A 50 -7.82 13.43 -4.99
CA ARG A 50 -8.14 14.05 -6.28
C ARG A 50 -9.64 14.24 -6.39
N GLU A 51 -10.10 15.45 -6.70
CA GLU A 51 -11.53 15.76 -6.92
C GLU A 51 -12.46 15.25 -5.80
N GLY A 52 -12.05 15.42 -4.54
CA GLY A 52 -12.81 14.95 -3.38
C GLY A 52 -12.71 13.45 -3.08
N GLN A 53 -12.07 12.66 -3.95
CA GLN A 53 -11.77 11.26 -3.71
C GLN A 53 -10.50 11.14 -2.86
N LYS A 54 -10.54 10.35 -1.80
CA LYS A 54 -9.39 10.09 -0.92
C LYS A 54 -8.96 8.64 -1.05
N ILE A 55 -7.66 8.42 -1.22
CA ILE A 55 -7.07 7.07 -1.27
C ILE A 55 -5.92 6.92 -0.29
N ALA A 56 -5.73 5.70 0.17
CA ALA A 56 -4.49 5.23 0.78
C ALA A 56 -3.91 4.16 -0.14
N VAL A 57 -2.60 4.16 -0.34
CA VAL A 57 -1.91 3.22 -1.23
C VAL A 57 -0.82 2.51 -0.47
N GLU A 58 -0.95 1.19 -0.35
CA GLU A 58 0.09 0.32 0.17
C GLU A 58 0.96 -0.16 -0.98
N VAL A 59 2.24 0.19 -0.96
CA VAL A 59 3.19 -0.17 -2.03
C VAL A 59 3.85 -1.51 -1.73
N LYS A 60 3.82 -2.44 -2.70
CA LYS A 60 4.57 -3.70 -2.66
C LYS A 60 5.41 -3.86 -3.89
N SER A 61 6.66 -4.27 -3.69
CA SER A 61 7.62 -4.45 -4.78
C SER A 61 7.66 -5.87 -5.34
N PHE A 62 7.20 -6.91 -4.59
CA PHE A 62 7.23 -8.32 -5.02
C PHE A 62 8.59 -8.73 -5.60
N LEU A 63 9.67 -8.45 -4.84
CA LEU A 63 11.04 -8.67 -5.31
C LEU A 63 11.44 -10.13 -5.14
N GLU A 64 12.26 -10.64 -6.07
CA GLU A 64 12.65 -12.06 -6.18
C GLU A 64 13.42 -12.64 -4.97
N ARG A 65 13.75 -11.83 -3.95
CA ARG A 65 14.52 -12.29 -2.79
C ARG A 65 13.72 -13.18 -1.84
N SER A 66 12.38 -13.16 -1.93
CA SER A 66 11.50 -14.05 -1.21
C SER A 66 10.39 -14.56 -2.12
N SER A 67 9.73 -15.67 -1.77
CA SER A 67 8.68 -16.23 -2.63
C SER A 67 7.50 -15.25 -2.73
N ALA A 68 6.97 -15.07 -3.94
CA ALA A 68 5.85 -14.17 -4.17
C ALA A 68 4.63 -14.49 -3.29
N ILE A 69 4.39 -15.77 -2.99
CA ILE A 69 3.31 -16.22 -2.10
C ILE A 69 3.52 -15.76 -0.64
N SER A 70 4.75 -15.77 -0.13
CA SER A 70 5.06 -15.29 1.21
C SER A 70 4.88 -13.77 1.33
N GLU A 71 5.34 -13.03 0.31
CA GLU A 71 5.09 -11.59 0.22
C GLU A 71 3.59 -11.29 0.12
N PHE A 72 2.83 -12.11 -0.63
CA PHE A 72 1.40 -11.96 -0.74
C PHE A 72 0.67 -12.17 0.59
N HIS A 73 0.97 -13.23 1.35
CA HIS A 73 0.36 -13.43 2.67
C HIS A 73 0.63 -12.26 3.61
N THR A 74 1.85 -11.72 3.59
CA THR A 74 2.21 -10.54 4.38
C THR A 74 1.43 -9.30 3.92
N ALA A 75 1.38 -9.06 2.61
CA ALA A 75 0.65 -7.94 2.02
C ALA A 75 -0.86 -8.02 2.30
N LEU A 76 -1.45 -9.20 2.19
CA LEU A 76 -2.86 -9.45 2.45
C LEU A 76 -3.21 -9.17 3.91
N GLY A 77 -2.40 -9.67 4.85
CA GLY A 77 -2.59 -9.41 6.28
C GLY A 77 -2.52 -7.91 6.61
N GLN A 78 -1.50 -7.22 6.08
CA GLN A 78 -1.33 -5.78 6.26
C GLN A 78 -2.51 -5.00 5.64
N PHE A 79 -2.92 -5.35 4.43
CA PHE A 79 -4.06 -4.73 3.75
C PHE A 79 -5.37 -4.87 4.54
N ILE A 80 -5.65 -6.08 5.06
CA ILE A 80 -6.86 -6.32 5.88
C ILE A 80 -6.83 -5.46 7.15
N ASN A 81 -5.69 -5.39 7.84
CA ASN A 81 -5.53 -4.59 9.05
C ASN A 81 -5.70 -3.09 8.78
N TYR A 82 -5.04 -2.56 7.74
CA TYR A 82 -5.17 -1.16 7.35
C TYR A 82 -6.58 -0.79 6.92
N ARG A 83 -7.24 -1.67 6.14
CA ARG A 83 -8.63 -1.45 5.74
C ARG A 83 -9.56 -1.41 6.96
N GLY A 84 -9.35 -2.28 7.94
CA GLY A 84 -10.09 -2.26 9.21
C GLY A 84 -9.89 -0.96 9.99
N ALA A 85 -8.66 -0.44 10.01
CA ALA A 85 -8.33 0.81 10.68
C ALA A 85 -8.89 2.05 9.96
N LEU A 86 -8.77 2.10 8.64
CA LEU A 86 -9.32 3.17 7.80
C LEU A 86 -10.83 3.30 7.98
N ARG A 87 -11.56 2.17 7.98
CA ARG A 87 -13.00 2.17 8.26
C ARG A 87 -13.39 2.83 9.59
N ARG A 88 -12.50 2.85 10.59
CA ARG A 88 -12.76 3.47 11.90
C ARG A 88 -12.29 4.92 12.02
N ARG A 89 -11.32 5.35 11.20
CA ARG A 89 -10.65 6.65 11.35
C ARG A 89 -10.89 7.61 10.18
N GLN A 90 -10.91 7.08 8.97
CA GLN A 90 -11.07 7.82 7.70
C GLN A 90 -11.91 6.95 6.75
N PRO A 91 -13.19 6.72 7.06
CA PRO A 91 -14.04 5.76 6.33
C PRO A 91 -14.23 6.12 4.85
N GLU A 92 -14.06 7.38 4.49
CA GLU A 92 -14.12 7.87 3.11
C GLU A 92 -12.85 7.60 2.29
N ARG A 93 -11.75 7.19 2.95
CA ARG A 93 -10.47 6.92 2.29
C ARG A 93 -10.37 5.45 1.86
N VAL A 94 -10.35 5.21 0.55
CA VAL A 94 -10.28 3.86 -0.03
C VAL A 94 -8.84 3.35 -0.05
N LEU A 95 -8.61 2.12 0.43
CA LEU A 95 -7.29 1.49 0.41
C LEU A 95 -7.06 0.70 -0.89
N TYR A 96 -5.91 0.95 -1.52
CA TYR A 96 -5.42 0.21 -2.70
C TYR A 96 -4.07 -0.46 -2.40
N LEU A 97 -3.83 -1.61 -3.02
CA LEU A 97 -2.53 -2.29 -3.03
C LEU A 97 -1.86 -2.00 -4.37
N ALA A 98 -0.78 -1.22 -4.38
CA ALA A 98 0.00 -0.98 -5.57
C ALA A 98 0.99 -2.13 -5.79
N VAL A 99 0.90 -2.75 -6.96
CA VAL A 99 1.77 -3.86 -7.39
C VAL A 99 2.37 -3.56 -8.77
N PRO A 100 3.59 -4.04 -9.07
CA PRO A 100 4.19 -3.86 -10.38
C PRO A 100 3.37 -4.56 -11.46
N LEU A 101 3.36 -4.01 -12.67
CA LEU A 101 2.65 -4.60 -13.80
C LEU A 101 3.14 -6.01 -14.13
N THR A 102 4.44 -6.27 -13.96
CA THR A 102 5.04 -7.60 -14.13
C THR A 102 4.44 -8.60 -13.16
N THR A 103 4.39 -8.27 -11.86
CA THR A 103 3.76 -9.09 -10.82
C THR A 103 2.27 -9.30 -11.08
N TYR A 104 1.57 -8.24 -11.50
CA TYR A 104 0.15 -8.33 -11.84
C TYR A 104 -0.10 -9.31 -12.99
N LYS A 105 0.73 -9.27 -14.04
CA LYS A 105 0.61 -10.12 -15.24
C LYS A 105 1.12 -11.54 -15.07
N THR A 106 1.81 -11.85 -13.97
CA THR A 106 2.34 -13.20 -13.70
C THR A 106 1.68 -13.81 -12.46
N PHE A 107 2.12 -13.42 -11.27
CA PHE A 107 1.69 -13.99 -10.00
C PHE A 107 0.18 -13.81 -9.76
N PHE A 108 -0.37 -12.62 -10.00
CA PHE A 108 -1.81 -12.37 -9.82
C PHE A 108 -2.70 -12.93 -10.93
N GLN A 109 -2.14 -13.60 -11.94
CA GLN A 109 -2.92 -14.33 -12.96
C GLN A 109 -3.02 -15.83 -12.65
N LEU A 110 -2.36 -16.31 -11.59
CA LEU A 110 -2.51 -17.70 -11.14
C LEU A 110 -3.91 -17.91 -10.54
N ASP A 111 -4.46 -19.12 -10.67
CA ASP A 111 -5.78 -19.47 -10.11
C ASP A 111 -5.87 -19.25 -8.60
N PHE A 112 -4.74 -19.43 -7.91
CA PHE A 112 -4.55 -19.06 -6.52
C PHE A 112 -3.36 -18.11 -6.39
N PRO A 113 -3.60 -16.79 -6.38
CA PRO A 113 -2.62 -15.80 -5.98
C PRO A 113 -2.47 -15.73 -4.46
#